data_AF-A0A5K7XQZ7-F1
#
_entry.id   AF-A0A5K7XQZ7-F1
#
_cell.length_a   1.000
_cell.length_b   1.000
_cell.length_c   1.000
_cell.angle_alpha   90.00
_cell.angle_beta   90.00
_cell.angle_gamma   90.00
#
_symmetry.space_group_name_H-M   'P 1'
#
loop_
_entity.id
_entity.type
_entity.pdbx_description
1 polymer ?
#
loop_
_entity_poly.entity_id
_entity_poly.type
_entity_poly.pdbx_seq_one_letter_code
_entity_poly.pdbx_strand_id
1 'polypeptide(L)'
;MDCQHELETQVVHLSAFLRSELGYHADGPGAVQRELQEHEEMLTQINDTLRGRGDELGLVGWVAVLRRTWIAMVALLGMALGYVLNDVVDAIGLHRAPDRVTASMKGDAMNGT
;
A
#
# COMPACT_ATOMS: atom_id res chain seq x y z
N MET A 1 17.82 43.35 -53.25
CA MET A 1 17.86 43.44 -51.76
C MET A 1 17.48 42.08 -51.15
N ASP A 2 17.62 41.00 -51.92
CA ASP A 2 17.00 39.70 -51.63
C ASP A 2 17.96 38.72 -50.93
N CYS A 3 19.28 38.92 -51.09
CA CYS A 3 20.29 38.10 -50.41
C CYS A 3 20.29 38.22 -48.87
N GLN A 4 19.84 39.35 -48.31
CA GLN A 4 19.73 39.49 -46.85
C GLN A 4 18.58 38.66 -46.29
N HIS A 5 17.48 38.55 -47.03
CA HIS A 5 16.28 37.86 -46.58
C HIS A 5 16.46 36.33 -46.63
N GLU A 6 17.16 35.81 -47.63
CA GLU A 6 17.55 34.39 -47.67
C GLU A 6 18.47 34.01 -46.50
N LEU A 7 19.39 34.89 -46.13
CA LEU A 7 20.33 34.65 -45.03
C LEU A 7 19.60 34.63 -43.68
N GLU A 8 18.69 35.58 -43.44
CA GLU A 8 17.85 35.59 -42.23
C GLU A 8 17.00 34.32 -42.13
N THR A 9 16.42 33.89 -43.24
CA THR A 9 15.57 32.70 -43.29
C THR A 9 16.36 31.42 -43.01
N GLN A 10 17.59 31.31 -43.53
CA GLN A 10 18.48 30.18 -43.25
C GLN A 10 18.95 30.14 -41.79
N VAL A 11 19.24 31.29 -41.19
CA VAL A 11 19.64 31.36 -39.76
C VAL A 11 18.50 30.93 -38.85
N VAL A 12 17.26 31.32 -39.18
CA VAL A 12 16.07 30.88 -38.45
C VAL A 12 15.90 29.36 -38.57
N HIS A 13 16.03 28.79 -39.77
CA HIS A 13 15.93 27.34 -39.98
C HIS A 13 17.03 26.56 -39.25
N LEU A 14 18.26 27.06 -39.27
CA LEU A 14 19.39 26.44 -38.57
C LEU A 14 19.17 26.47 -37.05
N SER A 15 18.68 27.59 -36.51
CA SER A 15 18.37 27.72 -35.09
C SER A 15 17.25 26.79 -34.66
N ALA A 16 16.22 26.60 -35.49
CA ALA A 16 15.12 25.68 -35.24
C ALA A 16 15.56 24.21 -35.29
N PHE A 17 16.42 23.87 -36.26
CA PHE A 17 16.99 22.53 -36.40
C PHE A 17 17.91 22.18 -35.22
N LEU A 18 18.77 23.10 -34.80
CA LEU A 18 19.60 22.93 -33.60
C LEU A 18 18.73 22.77 -32.34
N ARG A 19 17.59 23.46 -32.26
CA ARG A 19 16.62 23.34 -31.16
C ARG A 19 15.98 21.94 -31.09
N SER A 20 15.66 21.33 -32.22
CA SER A 20 15.01 20.01 -32.28
C SER A 20 15.98 18.84 -32.13
N GLU A 21 17.19 18.95 -32.71
CA GLU A 21 18.19 17.86 -32.70
C GLU A 21 19.02 17.81 -31.42
N LEU A 22 19.44 18.97 -30.88
CA LEU A 22 20.25 19.01 -29.66
C LEU A 22 19.40 18.98 -28.38
N GLY A 23 18.07 18.87 -28.50
CA GLY A 23 17.15 18.96 -27.37
C GLY A 23 17.25 20.29 -26.62
N TYR A 24 17.80 21.32 -27.27
CA TYR A 24 18.00 22.65 -26.68
C TYR A 24 16.63 23.35 -26.64
N HIS A 25 15.74 22.92 -25.75
CA HIS A 25 14.52 23.63 -25.41
C HIS A 25 14.93 24.91 -24.68
N ALA A 26 15.36 25.91 -25.45
CA ALA A 26 15.61 27.25 -24.94
C ALA A 26 14.27 27.92 -24.61
N ASP A 27 13.56 27.40 -23.61
CA ASP A 27 12.49 28.12 -22.92
C ASP A 27 13.13 29.21 -22.04
N GLY A 28 13.91 30.10 -22.67
CA GLY A 28 14.65 31.17 -22.02
C GLY A 28 15.87 30.72 -21.18
N PRO A 29 16.84 31.63 -20.98
CA PRO A 29 17.92 31.44 -20.00
C PRO A 29 17.30 31.44 -18.60
N GLY A 30 16.92 30.24 -18.12
CA GLY A 30 16.25 30.05 -16.84
C GLY A 30 15.37 28.80 -16.76
N ALA A 31 14.89 28.27 -17.89
CA ALA A 31 14.02 27.07 -17.88
C ALA A 31 14.70 25.84 -17.28
N VAL A 32 15.93 25.53 -17.69
CA VAL A 32 16.68 24.39 -17.15
C VAL A 32 16.89 24.52 -15.64
N GLN A 33 17.13 25.75 -15.17
CA GLN A 33 17.35 26.01 -13.76
C GLN A 33 16.05 25.93 -12.96
N ARG A 34 14.92 26.32 -13.57
CA ARG A 34 13.57 26.18 -13.01
C ARG A 34 13.13 24.72 -12.96
N GLU A 35 13.39 23.95 -14.01
CA GLU A 35 13.09 22.52 -14.09
C GLU A 35 13.95 21.71 -13.10
N LEU A 36 15.24 22.06 -12.95
CA LEU A 36 16.11 21.49 -11.91
C LEU A 36 15.60 21.80 -10.51
N GLN A 37 15.14 23.02 -10.25
CA GLN A 37 14.54 23.38 -8.96
C GLN A 37 13.23 22.61 -8.70
N GLU A 38 12.36 22.51 -9.70
CA GLU A 38 11.11 21.72 -9.60
C GLU A 38 11.41 20.25 -9.30
N HIS A 39 12.45 19.67 -9.92
CA HIS A 39 12.89 18.30 -9.62
C HIS A 39 13.53 18.14 -8.23
N GLU A 40 14.31 19.12 -7.78
CA GLU A 40 14.91 19.14 -6.45
C GLU A 40 13.83 19.22 -5.35
N GLU A 41 12.83 20.07 -5.54
CA GLU A 41 11.67 20.17 -4.66
C GLU A 41 10.86 18.86 -4.63
N MET A 42 10.63 18.26 -5.80
CA MET A 42 9.93 16.97 -5.90
C MET A 42 10.68 15.85 -5.16
N LEU A 43 12.00 15.75 -5.34
CA LEU A 43 12.83 14.76 -4.65
C LEU A 43 12.82 14.98 -3.14
N THR A 44 12.86 16.22 -2.69
CA THR A 44 12.78 16.57 -1.27
C THR A 44 11.43 16.14 -0.68
N GLN A 45 10.33 16.37 -1.41
CA GLN A 45 9.00 15.97 -0.98
C GLN A 45 8.83 14.44 -0.91
N ILE A 46 9.41 13.70 -1.87
CA ILE A 46 9.42 12.23 -1.83
C ILE A 46 10.23 11.73 -0.64
N ASN A 47 11.40 12.31 -0.39
CA ASN A 47 12.25 11.93 0.72
C ASN A 47 11.58 12.21 2.08
N ASP A 48 10.91 13.36 2.23
CA ASP A 48 10.10 13.70 3.40
C ASP A 48 8.95 12.70 3.60
N THR A 49 8.31 12.25 2.53
CA THR A 49 7.21 11.25 2.60
C THR A 49 7.74 9.86 3.01
N LEU A 50 8.90 9.45 2.49
CA LEU A 50 9.49 8.15 2.76
C LEU A 50 10.06 8.05 4.18
N ARG A 51 10.80 9.08 4.62
CA ARG A 51 11.44 9.10 5.94
C ARG A 51 10.54 9.63 7.04
N GLY A 52 9.54 10.42 6.68
CA GLY A 52 8.70 11.14 7.64
C GLY A 52 9.35 12.47 8.01
N ARG A 53 8.53 13.37 8.53
CA ARG A 53 8.96 14.74 8.88
C ARG A 53 8.58 15.03 10.33
N GLY A 54 9.58 15.40 11.14
CA GLY A 54 9.38 15.67 12.57
C GLY A 54 9.05 14.41 13.36
N ASP A 55 7.91 14.42 14.06
CA ASP A 55 7.41 13.31 14.89
C ASP A 55 6.57 12.28 14.12
N GLU A 56 6.31 12.50 12.83
CA GLU A 56 5.52 11.58 12.00
C GLU A 56 6.41 10.51 11.36
N LEU A 57 6.04 9.23 11.57
CA LEU A 57 6.69 8.10 10.91
C LEU A 57 6.41 8.15 9.41
N GLY A 58 7.47 8.20 8.60
CA GLY A 58 7.36 8.06 7.16
C GLY A 58 6.96 6.65 6.74
N LEU A 59 6.79 6.48 5.43
CA LEU A 59 6.40 5.20 4.83
C LEU A 59 7.35 4.05 5.24
N VAL A 60 8.66 4.33 5.33
CA VAL A 60 9.65 3.35 5.81
C VAL A 60 9.44 3.00 7.29
N GLY A 61 9.10 3.98 8.12
CA GLY A 61 8.78 3.78 9.53
C GLY A 61 7.54 2.89 9.73
N TRP A 62 6.47 3.15 8.96
CA TRP A 62 5.26 2.33 8.99
C TRP A 62 5.52 0.89 8.54
N VAL A 63 6.31 0.69 7.49
CA VAL A 63 6.70 -0.65 7.03
C VAL A 63 7.47 -1.42 8.13
N ALA A 64 8.36 -0.74 8.87
CA ALA A 64 9.08 -1.36 9.97
C ALA A 64 8.15 -1.76 11.13
N VAL A 65 7.17 -0.92 11.47
CA VAL A 65 6.15 -1.23 12.49
C VAL A 65 5.30 -2.43 12.06
N LEU A 66 4.74 -2.39 10.86
CA LEU A 66 3.94 -3.49 10.29
C LEU A 66 4.72 -4.80 10.27
N ARG A 67 5.98 -4.78 9.86
CA ARG A 67 6.85 -5.97 9.84
C ARG A 67 7.06 -6.56 11.24
N ARG A 68 7.04 -5.74 12.29
CA ARG A 68 7.20 -6.20 13.67
C ARG A 68 5.88 -6.66 14.30
N THR A 69 4.75 -6.06 13.94
CA THR A 69 3.47 -6.30 14.62
C THR A 69 2.55 -7.29 13.90
N TRP A 70 2.77 -7.61 12.62
CA TRP A 70 1.85 -8.46 11.85
C TRP A 70 1.63 -9.86 12.45
N ILE A 71 2.67 -10.48 13.02
CA ILE A 71 2.57 -11.81 13.63
C ILE A 71 1.61 -11.77 14.81
N ALA A 72 1.72 -10.74 15.66
CA ALA A 72 0.83 -10.57 16.81
C ALA A 72 -0.62 -10.33 16.36
N MET A 73 -0.83 -9.53 15.31
CA MET A 73 -2.18 -9.36 14.74
C MET A 73 -2.76 -10.68 14.24
N VAL A 74 -1.99 -11.45 13.47
CA VAL A 74 -2.44 -12.75 12.94
C VAL A 74 -2.73 -13.73 14.08
N ALA A 75 -1.92 -13.75 15.13
CA ALA A 75 -2.15 -14.59 16.30
C ALA A 75 -3.44 -14.22 17.03
N LEU A 76 -3.70 -12.92 17.25
CA LEU A 76 -4.94 -12.44 17.86
C LEU A 76 -6.16 -12.76 16.99
N LEU A 77 -6.03 -12.61 15.67
CA LEU A 77 -7.09 -12.96 14.72
C LEU A 77 -7.38 -14.46 14.75
N GLY A 78 -6.34 -15.29 14.76
CA GLY A 78 -6.46 -16.74 14.87
C GLY A 78 -7.09 -17.19 16.18
N MET A 79 -6.75 -16.53 17.29
CA MET A 79 -7.36 -16.79 18.60
C MET A 79 -8.86 -16.44 18.59
N ALA A 80 -9.23 -15.28 18.04
CA ALA A 80 -10.62 -14.85 17.94
C ALA A 80 -11.44 -15.80 17.05
N LEU A 81 -10.91 -16.17 15.88
CA LEU A 81 -11.54 -17.13 14.98
C LEU A 81 -11.66 -18.52 15.61
N GLY A 82 -10.64 -18.97 16.33
CA GLY A 82 -10.66 -20.24 17.07
C GLY A 82 -11.77 -20.28 18.11
N TYR A 83 -11.97 -19.17 18.84
CA TYR A 83 -13.06 -19.06 19.81
C TYR A 83 -14.43 -19.15 19.14
N VAL A 84 -14.64 -18.40 18.04
CA VAL A 84 -15.90 -18.45 17.29
C VAL A 84 -16.17 -19.84 16.72
N LEU A 85 -15.16 -20.51 16.17
CA LEU A 85 -15.30 -21.89 15.68
C LEU A 85 -15.66 -22.84 16.81
N ASN A 86 -15.02 -22.70 17.98
CA ASN A 86 -15.33 -23.53 19.15
C ASN A 86 -16.79 -23.38 19.56
N ASP A 87 -17.29 -22.15 19.66
CA ASP A 87 -18.69 -21.86 20.01
C ASP A 87 -19.67 -22.47 18.99
N VAL A 88 -19.35 -22.42 17.69
CA VAL A 88 -20.18 -23.02 16.64
C VAL A 88 -20.19 -24.55 16.74
N VAL A 89 -19.04 -25.17 17.00
CA VAL A 89 -18.95 -26.63 17.19
C VAL A 89 -19.73 -27.07 18.42
N ASP A 90 -19.62 -26.34 19.53
CA ASP A 90 -20.37 -26.64 20.76
C ASP A 90 -21.88 -26.49 20.54
N ALA A 91 -22.33 -25.44 19.84
CA ALA A 91 -23.74 -25.26 19.51
C ALA A 91 -24.31 -26.41 18.67
N ILE A 92 -23.53 -26.94 17.72
CA ILE A 92 -23.91 -28.10 16.89
C ILE A 92 -23.84 -29.41 17.70
N GLY A 93 -22.84 -29.57 18.57
CA GLY A 93 -22.65 -30.73 19.43
C GLY A 93 -23.76 -30.89 20.47
N LEU A 94 -24.23 -29.79 21.04
CA LEU A 94 -25.40 -29.75 21.92
C LEU A 94 -26.69 -30.21 21.24
N HIS A 95 -26.85 -29.97 19.94
CA HIS A 95 -27.97 -30.51 19.17
C HIS A 95 -27.85 -32.02 18.88
N ARG A 96 -26.66 -32.60 19.09
CA ARG A 96 -26.36 -34.00 18.78
C ARG A 96 -26.23 -34.89 20.01
N ALA A 97 -26.26 -34.35 21.23
CA ALA A 97 -26.31 -35.14 22.46
C ALA A 97 -27.72 -35.72 22.65
N PRO A 98 -27.95 -37.03 22.37
CA PRO A 98 -29.25 -37.63 22.52
C PRO A 98 -29.32 -38.31 23.89
N ASP A 99 -30.27 -37.91 24.75
CA ASP A 99 -31.07 -38.76 25.66
C ASP A 99 -30.43 -40.04 26.29
N ARG A 100 -29.13 -40.06 26.57
CA ARG A 100 -28.49 -41.23 27.23
C ARG A 100 -28.74 -41.27 28.73
N VAL A 101 -29.28 -40.21 29.31
CA VAL A 101 -29.58 -40.14 30.75
C VAL A 101 -30.91 -40.80 31.09
N THR A 102 -31.88 -40.88 30.17
CA THR A 102 -33.20 -41.49 30.44
C THR A 102 -33.23 -43.01 30.25
N ALA A 103 -32.27 -43.61 29.55
CA ALA A 103 -32.19 -45.07 29.39
C ALA A 103 -31.58 -45.78 30.62
N SER A 104 -30.69 -45.12 31.38
CA SER A 104 -30.06 -45.74 32.56
C SER A 104 -31.02 -45.81 33.76
N MET A 105 -31.94 -44.83 33.92
CA MET A 105 -32.89 -44.83 35.04
C MET A 105 -34.04 -45.84 34.89
N LYS A 106 -34.31 -46.33 33.66
CA LYS A 106 -35.39 -47.32 33.43
C LYS A 106 -34.93 -48.78 33.59
N GLY A 107 -33.62 -49.04 33.49
CA GLY A 107 -33.05 -50.38 33.69
C GLY A 107 -32.97 -50.81 35.15
N ASP A 108 -32.69 -49.88 36.07
CA ASP A 108 -32.58 -50.18 37.50
C ASP A 108 -33.94 -50.25 38.22
N ALA A 109 -35.01 -49.71 37.63
CA ALA A 109 -36.35 -49.76 38.21
C ALA A 109 -37.14 -51.05 37.90
N MET A 110 -36.64 -51.93 37.01
CA MET A 110 -37.35 -53.16 36.59
C MET A 110 -36.74 -54.47 37.10
N ASN A 111 -35.66 -54.43 37.90
CA ASN A 111 -35.00 -55.63 38.43
C ASN A 111 -35.18 -55.83 39.96
N GLY A 112 -36.17 -55.18 40.55
CA GLY A 112 -36.47 -55.24 41.98
C GLY A 112 -37.89 -55.70 42.28
N THR A 113 -38.24 -56.93 41.90
CA THR A 113 -39.34 -57.73 42.49
C THR A 113 -38.99 -59.20 42.43
#